data_AF-A0A849HJL9-F1
#
_entry.id   AF-A0A849HJL9-F1
#
_cell.length_a   1.000
_cell.length_b   1.000
_cell.length_c   1.000
_cell.angle_alpha   90.00
_cell.angle_beta   90.00
_cell.angle_gamma   90.00
#
_symmetry.space_group_name_H-M   'P 1'
#
loop_
_entity.id
_entity.type
_entity.pdbx_description
1 polymer ?
#
loop_
_entity_poly.entity_id
_entity_poly.type
_entity_poly.pdbx_seq_one_letter_code
_entity_poly.pdbx_strand_id
1 'polypeptide(L)'
;MDRADVVARVDAAFETTGAGMTGWPPPRPLDAAPRDEEYSRVLDPGKYRLLGARYEAWARTLVDVGAAVRTDGEPWAEGVPNYGVTRTEGLKPTVRGALPITVGHTRIEDNADAGLVVGVSAPAVLVAALPYCGCDACDDGSVLLLRQLDDTVWLIVSGAFTRVEARRGRSVQTTPEGGWSGEGFSSASTAEQVLAAADSPRKGYTVTHGASWFG
;
A
#
# COMPACT_ATOMS: atom_id res chain seq x y z
N MET A 1 2.29 12.17 -15.98
CA MET A 1 2.05 10.95 -16.79
C MET A 1 0.66 10.43 -16.45
N ASP A 2 -0.08 9.89 -17.42
CA ASP A 2 -1.42 9.35 -17.15
C ASP A 2 -1.35 8.01 -16.42
N ARG A 3 -2.39 7.68 -15.64
CA ARG A 3 -2.47 6.44 -14.88
C ARG A 3 -2.47 5.21 -15.78
N ALA A 4 -3.26 5.22 -16.85
CA ALA A 4 -3.39 4.06 -17.72
C ALA A 4 -2.05 3.73 -18.40
N ASP A 5 -1.32 4.77 -18.80
CA ASP A 5 0.01 4.66 -19.39
C ASP A 5 1.04 4.03 -18.43
N VAL A 6 1.00 4.40 -17.14
CA VAL A 6 1.90 3.80 -16.14
C VAL A 6 1.50 2.36 -15.87
N VAL A 7 0.22 2.10 -15.63
CA VAL A 7 -0.29 0.74 -15.33
C VAL A 7 0.00 -0.20 -16.50
N ALA A 8 -0.16 0.22 -17.75
CA ALA A 8 0.18 -0.62 -18.91
C ALA A 8 1.67 -1.01 -18.96
N ARG A 9 2.57 -0.11 -18.52
CA ARG A 9 4.00 -0.42 -18.40
C ARG A 9 4.28 -1.39 -17.25
N VAL A 10 3.57 -1.22 -16.13
CA VAL A 10 3.65 -2.16 -15.00
C VAL A 10 3.13 -3.53 -15.41
N ASP A 11 2.04 -3.61 -16.18
CA ASP A 11 1.51 -4.86 -16.72
C ASP A 11 2.55 -5.57 -17.60
N ALA A 12 3.19 -4.85 -18.52
CA ALA A 12 4.26 -5.39 -19.35
C ALA A 12 5.47 -5.86 -18.52
N ALA A 13 5.89 -5.11 -17.51
CA ALA A 13 6.96 -5.53 -16.60
C ALA A 13 6.56 -6.75 -15.75
N PHE A 14 5.28 -6.86 -15.39
CA PHE A 14 4.73 -7.94 -14.57
C PHE A 14 4.72 -9.28 -15.29
N GLU A 15 4.61 -9.31 -16.62
CA GLU A 15 4.80 -10.53 -17.42
C GLU A 15 6.15 -11.22 -17.12
N THR A 16 7.18 -10.42 -16.81
CA THR A 16 8.50 -10.93 -16.43
C THR A 16 8.62 -11.19 -14.93
N THR A 17 8.20 -10.25 -14.08
CA THR A 17 8.41 -10.36 -12.62
C THR A 17 7.49 -11.40 -11.97
N GLY A 18 6.30 -11.59 -12.52
CA GLY A 18 5.32 -12.61 -12.12
C GLY A 18 5.44 -13.92 -12.89
N ALA A 19 6.47 -14.10 -13.72
CA ALA A 19 6.63 -15.31 -14.54
C ALA A 19 6.61 -16.58 -13.66
N GLY A 20 5.74 -17.53 -14.01
CA GLY A 20 5.55 -18.77 -13.25
C GLY A 20 4.63 -18.65 -12.04
N MET A 21 4.14 -17.46 -11.70
CA MET A 21 3.09 -17.27 -10.70
C MET A 21 1.71 -17.30 -11.36
N THR A 22 0.73 -17.88 -10.67
CA THR A 22 -0.64 -17.99 -11.18
C THR A 22 -1.56 -17.16 -10.30
N GLY A 23 -2.32 -16.25 -10.92
CA GLY A 23 -3.40 -15.55 -10.22
C GLY A 23 -4.50 -16.54 -9.80
N TRP A 24 -5.22 -16.22 -8.73
CA TRP A 24 -6.29 -17.08 -8.22
C TRP A 24 -7.62 -16.32 -8.19
N PRO A 25 -8.75 -17.02 -8.48
CA PRO A 25 -10.07 -16.43 -8.32
C PRO A 25 -10.40 -16.27 -6.82
N PRO A 26 -11.42 -15.48 -6.49
CA PRO A 26 -11.99 -15.51 -5.15
C PRO A 26 -12.36 -16.96 -4.77
N PRO A 27 -12.08 -17.42 -3.53
CA PRO A 27 -12.44 -18.76 -3.06
C PRO A 27 -13.96 -18.97 -2.94
N ARG A 28 -14.74 -17.88 -3.04
CA ARG A 28 -16.18 -17.82 -2.87
C ARG A 28 -16.82 -16.85 -3.87
N PRO A 29 -18.11 -17.00 -4.22
CA PRO A 29 -18.86 -15.93 -4.88
C PRO A 29 -18.78 -14.62 -4.09
N LEU A 30 -18.73 -13.47 -4.78
CA LEU A 30 -18.53 -12.15 -4.16
C LEU A 30 -19.65 -11.73 -3.19
N ASP A 31 -20.83 -12.31 -3.34
CA ASP A 31 -22.01 -12.08 -2.50
C ASP A 31 -22.15 -13.10 -1.35
N ALA A 32 -21.30 -14.13 -1.32
CA ALA A 32 -21.34 -15.14 -0.28
C ALA A 32 -20.52 -14.71 0.94
N ALA A 33 -21.18 -14.69 2.10
CA ALA A 33 -20.50 -14.49 3.37
C ALA A 33 -19.51 -15.65 3.64
N PRO A 34 -18.32 -15.37 4.22
CA PRO A 34 -17.42 -16.42 4.68
C PRO A 34 -18.05 -17.28 5.76
N ARG A 35 -17.73 -18.57 5.78
CA ARG A 35 -18.09 -19.48 6.85
C ARG A 35 -17.11 -19.35 8.01
N ASP A 36 -17.57 -19.71 9.22
CA ASP A 36 -16.77 -19.61 10.44
C ASP A 36 -15.45 -20.39 10.34
N GLU A 37 -15.44 -21.59 9.71
CA GLU A 37 -14.23 -22.39 9.53
C GLU A 37 -13.19 -21.80 8.56
N GLU A 38 -13.55 -20.74 7.83
CA GLU A 38 -12.65 -20.06 6.89
C GLU A 38 -11.87 -18.93 7.59
N TYR A 39 -12.34 -18.48 8.75
CA TYR A 39 -11.60 -17.54 9.58
C TYR A 39 -10.40 -18.24 10.22
N SER A 40 -9.27 -17.54 10.29
CA SER A 40 -7.99 -18.05 10.81
C SER A 40 -7.38 -19.24 10.05
N ARG A 41 -8.00 -19.71 8.96
CA ARG A 41 -7.44 -20.73 8.08
C ARG A 41 -6.67 -20.07 6.95
N VAL A 42 -5.49 -20.58 6.61
CA VAL A 42 -4.68 -20.11 5.48
C VAL A 42 -4.20 -21.33 4.70
N LEU A 43 -4.93 -21.74 3.66
CA LEU A 43 -4.62 -22.99 2.94
C LEU A 43 -3.41 -22.87 2.01
N ASP A 44 -3.23 -21.71 1.42
CA ASP A 44 -2.13 -21.42 0.50
C ASP A 44 -1.59 -20.01 0.76
N PRO A 45 -0.75 -19.83 1.80
CA PRO A 45 -0.12 -18.54 2.06
C PRO A 45 0.86 -18.14 0.93
N GLY A 46 1.43 -19.11 0.20
CA GLY A 46 2.44 -18.88 -0.82
C GLY A 46 1.95 -18.05 -2.00
N LYS A 47 0.65 -18.12 -2.33
CA LYS A 47 0.03 -17.35 -3.42
C LYS A 47 0.22 -15.84 -3.29
N TYR A 48 0.31 -15.31 -2.06
CA TYR A 48 0.44 -13.88 -1.82
C TYR A 48 1.81 -13.30 -2.21
N ARG A 49 2.81 -14.14 -2.54
CA ARG A 49 4.08 -13.70 -3.15
C ARG A 49 3.89 -12.93 -4.46
N LEU A 50 2.75 -13.11 -5.11
CA LEU A 50 2.33 -12.34 -6.28
C LEU A 50 2.37 -10.82 -6.04
N LEU A 51 2.10 -10.36 -4.81
CA LEU A 51 2.21 -8.95 -4.44
C LEU A 51 3.63 -8.41 -4.60
N GLY A 52 4.63 -9.16 -4.12
CA GLY A 52 6.04 -8.79 -4.26
C GLY A 52 6.46 -8.70 -5.73
N ALA A 53 6.01 -9.65 -6.56
CA ALA A 53 6.26 -9.62 -8.00
C ALA A 53 5.61 -8.40 -8.68
N ARG A 54 4.38 -8.03 -8.30
CA ARG A 54 3.70 -6.85 -8.83
C ARG A 54 4.37 -5.56 -8.38
N TYR A 55 4.78 -5.47 -7.12
CA TYR A 55 5.54 -4.32 -6.64
C TYR A 55 6.89 -4.18 -7.36
N GLU A 56 7.58 -5.28 -7.62
CA GLU A 56 8.82 -5.24 -8.40
C GLU A 56 8.60 -4.71 -9.84
N ALA A 57 7.46 -5.02 -10.46
CA ALA A 57 7.08 -4.43 -11.75
C ALA A 57 6.86 -2.90 -11.66
N TRP A 58 6.23 -2.43 -10.58
CA TRP A 58 6.12 -1.00 -10.28
C TRP A 58 7.48 -0.35 -10.10
N ALA A 59 8.35 -0.95 -9.29
CA ALA A 59 9.68 -0.44 -9.01
C ALA A 59 10.53 -0.33 -10.28
N ARG A 60 10.51 -1.34 -11.16
CA ARG A 60 11.14 -1.27 -12.49
C ARG A 60 10.57 -0.13 -13.32
N THR A 61 9.25 -0.07 -13.45
CA THR A 61 8.58 0.95 -14.28
C THR A 61 8.93 2.37 -13.82
N LEU A 62 8.87 2.65 -12.51
CA LEU A 62 9.16 3.98 -11.96
C LEU A 62 10.62 4.38 -12.12
N VAL A 63 11.55 3.41 -12.05
CA VAL A 63 12.97 3.64 -12.33
C VAL A 63 13.21 3.89 -13.82
N ASP A 64 12.61 3.07 -14.69
CA ASP A 64 12.81 3.13 -16.14
C ASP A 64 12.30 4.45 -16.74
N VAL A 65 11.20 5.00 -16.22
CA VAL A 65 10.70 6.32 -16.63
C VAL A 65 11.40 7.49 -15.93
N GLY A 66 12.40 7.22 -15.09
CA GLY A 66 13.19 8.23 -14.38
C GLY A 66 12.46 8.93 -13.23
N ALA A 67 11.33 8.39 -12.78
CA ALA A 67 10.55 8.95 -11.66
C ALA A 67 11.17 8.64 -10.29
N ALA A 68 12.00 7.59 -10.20
CA ALA A 68 12.65 7.20 -8.95
C ALA A 68 13.99 6.49 -9.14
N VAL A 69 14.69 6.35 -8.02
CA VAL A 69 15.84 5.45 -7.88
C VAL A 69 15.58 4.46 -6.75
N ARG A 70 16.11 3.25 -6.86
CA ARG A 70 16.05 2.26 -5.78
C ARG A 70 16.96 2.67 -4.63
N THR A 71 16.49 2.43 -3.42
CA THR A 71 17.22 2.64 -2.18
C THR A 71 16.91 1.51 -1.19
N ASP A 72 17.59 1.52 -0.06
CA ASP A 72 17.08 0.81 1.11
C ASP A 72 15.78 1.47 1.59
N GLY A 73 14.95 0.69 2.28
CA GLY A 73 13.74 1.20 2.92
C GLY A 73 14.05 2.10 4.12
N GLU A 74 13.21 3.10 4.36
CA GLU A 74 13.31 3.98 5.53
C GLU A 74 12.90 3.23 6.81
N PRO A 75 13.46 3.58 7.98
CA PRO A 75 12.97 3.06 9.25
C PRO A 75 11.53 3.51 9.48
N TRP A 76 10.72 2.65 10.11
CA TRP A 76 9.30 2.93 10.37
C TRP A 76 9.11 3.84 11.59
N ALA A 77 8.26 4.86 11.46
CA ALA A 77 8.09 5.93 12.45
C ALA A 77 7.49 5.42 13.79
N GLU A 78 6.51 4.52 13.71
CA GLU A 78 5.78 4.00 14.89
C GLU A 78 6.07 2.51 15.13
N GLY A 79 7.12 1.99 14.48
CA GLY A 79 7.25 0.55 14.24
C GLY A 79 6.21 0.06 13.22
N VAL A 80 6.53 -1.02 12.52
CA VAL A 80 5.49 -1.74 11.77
C VAL A 80 4.68 -2.54 12.77
N PRO A 81 3.34 -2.64 12.66
CA PRO A 81 2.60 -3.66 13.39
C PRO A 81 3.25 -5.04 13.21
N ASN A 82 2.94 -6.03 14.05
CA ASN A 82 3.57 -7.37 14.03
C ASN A 82 3.24 -8.21 12.76
N TYR A 83 3.41 -7.65 11.56
CA TYR A 83 3.30 -8.27 10.26
C TYR A 83 4.53 -9.14 9.91
N GLY A 84 5.51 -9.26 10.81
CA GLY A 84 6.68 -10.10 10.59
C GLY A 84 7.46 -9.69 9.33
N VAL A 85 7.84 -8.41 9.24
CA VAL A 85 8.65 -7.90 8.11
C VAL A 85 9.96 -8.69 8.02
N THR A 86 10.21 -9.27 6.85
CA THR A 86 11.35 -10.15 6.57
C THR A 86 12.46 -9.44 5.80
N ARG A 87 12.10 -8.48 4.94
CA ARG A 87 13.03 -7.55 4.28
C ARG A 87 12.35 -6.23 3.95
N THR A 88 13.14 -5.19 3.74
CA THR A 88 12.65 -3.87 3.31
C THR A 88 13.38 -3.40 2.05
N GLU A 89 12.68 -2.66 1.21
CA GLU A 89 13.24 -1.96 0.06
C GLU A 89 12.58 -0.59 -0.10
N GLY A 90 13.24 0.32 -0.82
CA GLY A 90 12.78 1.70 -0.98
C GLY A 90 12.85 2.19 -2.42
N LEU A 91 11.98 3.16 -2.70
CA LEU A 91 12.02 3.98 -3.91
C LEU A 91 12.06 5.44 -3.51
N LYS A 92 13.13 6.12 -3.92
CA LYS A 92 13.31 7.56 -3.71
C LYS A 92 12.93 8.33 -4.97
N PRO A 93 11.96 9.25 -4.92
CA PRO A 93 11.57 10.04 -6.08
C PRO A 93 12.68 10.97 -6.54
N THR A 94 12.72 11.25 -7.84
CA THR A 94 13.62 12.24 -8.44
C THR A 94 13.08 13.67 -8.32
N VAL A 95 11.76 13.81 -8.15
CA VAL A 95 11.08 15.10 -7.96
C VAL A 95 11.18 15.56 -6.50
N ARG A 96 11.57 16.81 -6.28
CA ARG A 96 11.61 17.42 -4.94
C ARG A 96 10.21 17.55 -4.36
N GLY A 97 10.05 17.19 -3.09
CA GLY A 97 8.79 17.31 -2.36
C GLY A 97 7.82 16.15 -2.60
N ALA A 98 8.15 15.22 -3.49
CA ALA A 98 7.48 13.93 -3.58
C ALA A 98 7.88 13.03 -2.39
N LEU A 99 6.96 12.19 -1.93
CA LEU A 99 7.22 11.27 -0.82
C LEU A 99 7.97 10.02 -1.30
N PRO A 100 9.04 9.57 -0.62
CA PRO A 100 9.63 8.25 -0.88
C PRO A 100 8.67 7.14 -0.46
N ILE A 101 8.76 5.99 -1.14
CA ILE A 101 8.05 4.77 -0.79
C ILE A 101 9.02 3.83 -0.09
N THR A 102 8.58 3.24 1.03
CA THR A 102 9.21 2.10 1.69
C THR A 102 8.27 0.91 1.61
N VAL A 103 8.78 -0.24 1.18
CA VAL A 103 8.03 -1.50 1.18
C VAL A 103 8.71 -2.51 2.08
N GLY A 104 7.94 -3.08 3.01
CA GLY A 104 8.35 -4.24 3.79
C GLY A 104 7.68 -5.49 3.26
N HIS A 105 8.45 -6.52 2.95
CA HIS A 105 7.90 -7.84 2.61
C HIS A 105 7.58 -8.58 3.89
N THR A 106 6.34 -9.02 4.04
CA THR A 106 5.80 -9.60 5.28
C THR A 106 5.67 -11.12 5.18
N ARG A 107 5.57 -11.76 6.35
CA ARG A 107 5.32 -13.19 6.47
C ARG A 107 3.82 -13.44 6.66
N ILE A 108 3.32 -14.49 6.02
CA ILE A 108 2.02 -15.10 6.34
C ILE A 108 2.28 -16.57 6.64
N GLU A 109 1.86 -17.04 7.81
CA GLU A 109 2.21 -18.36 8.35
C GLU A 109 3.74 -18.58 8.35
N ASP A 110 4.21 -19.66 7.73
CA ASP A 110 5.63 -20.01 7.56
C ASP A 110 6.23 -19.44 6.26
N ASN A 111 5.43 -18.74 5.45
CA ASN A 111 5.85 -18.25 4.15
C ASN A 111 6.39 -16.81 4.23
N ALA A 112 7.71 -16.67 4.07
CA ALA A 112 8.33 -15.37 3.88
C ALA A 112 7.92 -14.74 2.53
N ASP A 113 7.90 -13.41 2.51
CA ASP A 113 7.51 -12.57 1.36
C ASP A 113 6.08 -12.82 0.84
N ALA A 114 5.20 -13.34 1.69
CA ALA A 114 3.81 -13.65 1.37
C ALA A 114 2.88 -12.46 1.66
N GLY A 115 3.38 -11.24 1.59
CA GLY A 115 2.59 -10.02 1.78
C GLY A 115 3.49 -8.79 1.75
N LEU A 116 2.88 -7.62 1.78
CA LEU A 116 3.56 -6.33 1.75
C LEU A 116 2.96 -5.38 2.79
N VAL A 117 3.81 -4.58 3.40
CA VAL A 117 3.42 -3.28 3.96
C VAL A 117 4.02 -2.17 3.11
N VAL A 118 3.20 -1.19 2.78
CA VAL A 118 3.60 0.00 2.01
C VAL A 118 3.57 1.19 2.93
N GLY A 119 4.67 1.93 2.99
CA GLY A 119 4.82 3.16 3.76
C GLY A 119 5.41 4.29 2.94
N VAL A 120 5.26 5.50 3.45
CA VAL A 120 5.78 6.73 2.83
C VAL A 120 6.54 7.60 3.83
N SER A 121 7.33 8.55 3.33
CA SER A 121 8.17 9.46 4.13
C SER A 121 9.43 8.82 4.72
N ALA A 122 10.24 9.66 5.36
CA ALA A 122 11.44 9.29 6.09
C ALA A 122 11.40 9.98 7.47
N PRO A 123 11.06 9.28 8.57
CA PRO A 123 10.76 7.84 8.67
C PRO A 123 9.44 7.43 7.98
N ALA A 124 9.32 6.14 7.65
CA ALA A 124 8.17 5.57 6.95
C ALA A 124 6.92 5.50 7.84
N VAL A 125 5.81 6.05 7.37
CA VAL A 125 4.47 5.90 7.96
C VAL A 125 3.67 4.89 7.14
N LEU A 126 2.99 3.96 7.82
CA LEU A 126 2.19 2.91 7.16
C LEU A 126 1.04 3.53 6.37
N VAL A 127 0.94 3.15 5.10
CA VAL A 127 -0.18 3.48 4.19
C VAL A 127 -1.12 2.29 4.06
N ALA A 128 -0.58 1.10 3.77
CA ALA A 128 -1.37 -0.11 3.56
C ALA A 128 -0.62 -1.37 4.00
N ALA A 129 -1.37 -2.39 4.38
CA ALA A 129 -0.91 -3.77 4.57
C ALA A 129 -1.72 -4.68 3.63
N LEU A 130 -1.02 -5.49 2.84
CA LEU A 130 -1.58 -6.28 1.74
C LEU A 130 -1.09 -7.74 1.83
N PRO A 131 -1.99 -8.73 1.90
CA PRO A 131 -3.40 -8.55 2.28
C PRO A 131 -3.50 -7.95 3.70
N TYR A 132 -4.60 -7.25 3.98
CA TYR A 132 -4.88 -6.78 5.35
C TYR A 132 -5.05 -7.96 6.32
N CYS A 133 -5.61 -9.07 5.82
CA CYS A 133 -5.78 -10.33 6.54
C CYS A 133 -5.51 -11.51 5.60
N GLY A 134 -4.64 -12.43 6.01
CA GLY A 134 -4.23 -13.57 5.18
C GLY A 134 -5.14 -14.79 5.23
N CYS A 135 -6.22 -14.77 6.04
CA CYS A 135 -7.11 -15.93 6.14
C CYS A 135 -8.01 -16.09 4.91
N ASP A 136 -8.42 -17.33 4.66
CA ASP A 136 -9.30 -17.69 3.56
C ASP A 136 -10.61 -16.90 3.59
N ALA A 137 -11.14 -16.55 4.78
CA ALA A 137 -12.34 -15.72 4.93
C ALA A 137 -12.19 -14.28 4.40
N CYS A 138 -10.98 -13.75 4.31
CA CYS A 138 -10.70 -12.40 3.81
C CYS A 138 -10.09 -12.40 2.40
N ASP A 139 -9.91 -13.57 1.79
CA ASP A 139 -9.38 -13.69 0.44
C ASP A 139 -10.48 -13.41 -0.61
N ASP A 140 -10.28 -12.34 -1.39
CA ASP A 140 -11.15 -11.93 -2.50
C ASP A 140 -10.48 -12.16 -3.87
N GLY A 141 -9.44 -13.01 -3.92
CA GLY A 141 -8.74 -13.32 -5.16
C GLY A 141 -7.63 -12.33 -5.52
N SER A 142 -6.76 -12.75 -6.45
CA SER A 142 -5.58 -11.96 -6.82
C SER A 142 -5.93 -10.67 -7.56
N VAL A 143 -7.02 -10.65 -8.35
CA VAL A 143 -7.36 -9.48 -9.19
C VAL A 143 -7.63 -8.24 -8.32
N LEU A 144 -8.44 -8.38 -7.28
CA LEU A 144 -8.75 -7.27 -6.37
C LEU A 144 -7.54 -6.89 -5.53
N LEU A 145 -6.77 -7.87 -5.08
CA LEU A 145 -5.58 -7.63 -4.28
C LEU A 145 -4.46 -6.89 -5.06
N LEU A 146 -4.22 -7.29 -6.31
CA LEU A 146 -3.27 -6.58 -7.19
C LEU A 146 -3.76 -5.17 -7.53
N ARG A 147 -5.06 -5.01 -7.76
CA ARG A 147 -5.67 -3.69 -7.96
C ARG A 147 -5.48 -2.80 -6.72
N GLN A 148 -5.68 -3.32 -5.51
CA GLN A 148 -5.43 -2.57 -4.27
C GLN A 148 -3.97 -2.11 -4.16
N LEU A 149 -3.00 -2.95 -4.54
CA LEU A 149 -1.61 -2.56 -4.61
C LEU A 149 -1.39 -1.44 -5.64
N ASP A 150 -1.93 -1.59 -6.85
CA ASP A 150 -1.80 -0.58 -7.92
C ASP A 150 -2.44 0.76 -7.52
N ASP A 151 -3.64 0.71 -6.94
CA ASP A 151 -4.36 1.86 -6.41
C ASP A 151 -3.55 2.53 -5.28
N THR A 152 -2.94 1.76 -4.37
CA THR A 152 -2.09 2.26 -3.28
C THR A 152 -0.83 2.94 -3.80
N VAL A 153 -0.08 2.29 -4.69
CA VAL A 153 1.15 2.88 -5.26
C VAL A 153 0.79 4.12 -6.06
N TRP A 154 -0.28 4.09 -6.85
CA TRP A 154 -0.76 5.24 -7.61
C TRP A 154 -1.14 6.43 -6.73
N LEU A 155 -1.89 6.20 -5.64
CA LEU A 155 -2.25 7.24 -4.68
C LEU A 155 -1.01 8.02 -4.19
N ILE A 156 0.10 7.32 -3.99
CA ILE A 156 1.36 7.92 -3.55
C ILE A 156 2.08 8.64 -4.70
N VAL A 157 2.33 7.95 -5.82
CA VAL A 157 3.17 8.52 -6.91
C VAL A 157 2.48 9.65 -7.67
N SER A 158 1.15 9.72 -7.62
CA SER A 158 0.39 10.85 -8.15
C SER A 158 0.41 12.09 -7.25
N GLY A 159 0.89 11.97 -6.01
CA GLY A 159 0.87 13.04 -5.01
C GLY A 159 -0.50 13.24 -4.35
N ALA A 160 -1.46 12.34 -4.59
CA ALA A 160 -2.81 12.42 -4.02
C ALA A 160 -2.87 11.94 -2.55
N PHE A 161 -1.86 11.21 -2.07
CA PHE A 161 -1.80 10.76 -0.69
C PHE A 161 -1.70 11.93 0.29
N THR A 162 -2.62 11.97 1.24
CA THR A 162 -2.58 12.88 2.39
C THR A 162 -2.86 12.11 3.67
N ARG A 163 -2.00 12.28 4.67
CA ARG A 163 -2.21 11.82 6.05
C ARG A 163 -2.08 12.99 7.01
N VAL A 164 -2.99 13.07 7.97
CA VAL A 164 -2.96 14.06 9.04
C VAL A 164 -2.90 13.32 10.38
N GLU A 165 -1.84 13.59 11.13
CA GLU A 165 -1.69 13.12 12.51
C GLU A 165 -2.09 14.26 13.44
N ALA A 166 -3.14 14.00 14.22
CA ALA A 166 -3.64 14.87 15.24
C ALA A 166 -3.15 14.43 16.62
N ARG A 167 -3.31 15.31 17.61
CA ARG A 167 -2.97 15.01 19.02
C ARG A 167 -3.63 13.72 19.51
N ARG A 168 -2.93 13.04 20.42
CA ARG A 168 -3.34 11.81 21.12
C ARG A 168 -3.43 10.57 20.21
N GLY A 169 -2.50 10.45 19.27
CA GLY A 169 -2.41 9.27 18.37
C GLY A 169 -3.57 9.15 17.38
N ARG A 170 -4.28 10.25 17.12
CA ARG A 170 -5.36 10.25 16.13
C ARG A 170 -4.77 10.48 14.75
N SER A 171 -5.14 9.67 13.79
CA SER A 171 -4.62 9.78 12.43
C SER A 171 -5.75 9.60 11.44
N VAL A 172 -5.66 10.29 10.31
CA VAL A 172 -6.60 10.13 9.20
C VAL A 172 -5.81 10.24 7.91
N GLN A 173 -6.11 9.39 6.93
CA GLN A 173 -5.46 9.39 5.64
C GLN A 173 -6.45 9.13 4.51
N THR A 174 -6.12 9.61 3.32
CA THR A 174 -6.82 9.27 2.08
C THR A 174 -6.69 7.78 1.76
N THR A 175 -7.76 7.16 1.26
CA THR A 175 -7.70 5.79 0.72
C THR A 175 -7.71 5.81 -0.81
N PRO A 176 -7.24 4.74 -1.45
CA PRO A 176 -7.18 4.71 -2.90
C PRO A 176 -8.55 4.76 -3.61
N GLU A 177 -9.63 4.39 -2.92
CA GLU A 177 -11.02 4.47 -3.42
C GLU A 177 -11.58 5.90 -3.39
N GLY A 178 -10.77 6.90 -3.00
CA GLY A 178 -11.20 8.29 -2.85
C GLY A 178 -11.93 8.57 -1.52
N GLY A 179 -11.89 7.62 -0.59
CA GLY A 179 -12.39 7.78 0.77
C GLY A 179 -11.30 8.17 1.75
N TRP A 180 -11.54 7.86 3.02
CA TRP A 180 -10.57 8.05 4.09
C TRP A 180 -10.61 6.88 5.07
N SER A 181 -9.47 6.64 5.71
CA SER A 181 -9.34 5.74 6.85
C SER A 181 -8.75 6.52 8.01
N GLY A 182 -9.25 6.31 9.23
CA GLY A 182 -8.79 7.05 10.38
C GLY A 182 -9.02 6.34 11.69
N GLU A 183 -8.16 6.69 12.65
CA GLU A 183 -8.12 6.11 13.99
C GLU A 183 -8.37 7.18 15.06
N GLY A 184 -9.17 6.83 16.07
CA GLY A 184 -9.42 7.68 17.23
C GLY A 184 -10.31 8.92 16.97
N PHE A 185 -11.03 8.95 15.86
CA PHE A 185 -12.05 9.96 15.57
C PHE A 185 -13.43 9.53 16.06
N SER A 186 -14.17 10.45 16.68
CA SER A 186 -15.52 10.18 17.22
C SER A 186 -16.63 10.23 16.16
N SER A 187 -16.34 10.75 14.97
CA SER A 187 -17.28 10.79 13.84
C SER A 187 -16.54 10.89 12.50
N ALA A 188 -17.19 10.38 11.45
CA ALA A 188 -16.73 10.51 10.07
C ALA A 188 -16.53 11.97 9.65
N SER A 189 -17.52 12.82 9.97
CA SER A 189 -17.48 14.25 9.66
C SER A 189 -16.27 14.97 10.26
N THR A 190 -15.79 14.54 11.43
CA THR A 190 -14.60 15.14 12.05
C THR A 190 -13.34 14.73 11.31
N ALA A 191 -13.23 13.47 10.89
CA ALA A 191 -12.08 12.97 10.14
C ALA A 191 -11.98 13.66 8.76
N GLU A 192 -13.10 13.80 8.06
CA GLU A 192 -13.18 14.51 6.77
C GLU A 192 -12.78 15.98 6.89
N GLN A 193 -13.27 16.68 7.91
CA GLN A 193 -12.88 18.07 8.17
C GLN A 193 -11.38 18.22 8.46
N VAL A 194 -10.76 17.22 9.09
CA VAL A 194 -9.32 17.24 9.36
C VAL A 194 -8.51 17.02 8.09
N LEU A 195 -8.91 16.08 7.24
CA LEU A 195 -8.28 15.89 5.93
C LEU A 195 -8.45 17.11 5.02
N ALA A 196 -9.66 17.69 4.95
CA ALA A 196 -9.94 18.86 4.14
C ALA A 196 -9.16 20.11 4.60
N ALA A 197 -8.70 20.14 5.85
CA ALA A 197 -7.88 21.20 6.40
C ALA A 197 -6.37 20.93 6.28
N ALA A 198 -5.92 19.93 5.51
CA ALA A 198 -4.52 19.56 5.39
C ALA A 198 -3.61 20.70 4.88
N ASP A 199 -4.12 21.57 4.01
CA ASP A 199 -3.39 22.75 3.51
C ASP A 199 -3.30 23.91 4.53
N SER A 200 -4.06 23.84 5.62
CA SER A 200 -4.07 24.82 6.70
C SER A 200 -4.29 24.12 8.04
N PRO A 201 -3.33 23.28 8.47
CA PRO A 201 -3.53 22.36 9.57
C PRO A 201 -3.66 23.11 10.89
N ARG A 202 -4.49 22.56 11.79
CA ARG A 202 -4.63 23.09 13.15
C ARG A 202 -3.30 22.99 13.89
N LYS A 203 -3.02 23.94 14.79
CA LYS A 203 -1.79 23.96 15.58
C LYS A 203 -1.55 22.62 16.30
N GLY A 204 -0.41 22.00 16.02
CA GLY A 204 0.00 20.71 16.60
C GLY A 204 -0.57 19.48 15.87
N TYR A 205 -0.97 19.64 14.60
CA TYR A 205 -1.25 18.55 13.68
C TYR A 205 -0.06 18.45 12.72
N THR A 206 0.36 17.24 12.40
CA THR A 206 1.39 16.95 11.40
C THR A 206 0.72 16.48 10.12
N VAL A 207 1.11 17.05 8.98
CA VAL A 207 0.57 16.65 7.67
C VAL A 207 1.68 15.99 6.88
N THR A 208 1.36 14.83 6.31
CA THR A 208 2.19 14.10 5.36
C THR A 208 1.47 14.08 4.03
N HIS A 209 2.02 14.81 3.07
CA HIS A 209 1.60 14.81 1.66
C HIS A 209 2.84 15.09 0.80
N GLY A 210 2.78 14.86 -0.50
CA GLY A 210 3.89 15.20 -1.38
C GLY A 210 3.48 15.45 -2.81
N ALA A 211 4.41 16.01 -3.57
CA ALA A 211 4.24 16.25 -4.99
C ALA A 211 4.12 14.95 -5.78
N SER A 212 3.54 15.05 -6.97
CA SER A 212 3.59 14.01 -8.00
C SER A 212 5.03 13.64 -8.34
N TRP A 213 5.29 12.35 -8.58
CA TRP A 213 6.58 11.84 -9.03
C TRP A 213 6.85 12.16 -10.52
N PHE A 214 5.85 12.66 -11.25
CA PHE A 214 5.91 12.87 -12.70
C PHE A 214 6.02 14.34 -13.13
N GLY A 215 6.19 15.28 -12.18
CA GLY A 215 6.20 16.73 -12.44
C GLY A 215 4.82 17.37 -12.47
#